data_AF-A0A1C5LM09-F1
#
_entry.id   AF-A0A1C5LM09-F1
#
_cell.length_a   1.000
_cell.length_b   1.000
_cell.length_c   1.000
_cell.angle_alpha   90.00
_cell.angle_beta   90.00
_cell.angle_gamma   90.00
#
_symmetry.space_group_name_H-M   'P 1'
#
loop_
_entity.id
_entity.type
_entity.pdbx_description
1 polymer ?
#
loop_
_entity_poly.entity_id
_entity_poly.type
_entity_poly.pdbx_seq_one_letter_code
_entity_poly.pdbx_strand_id
1 'polypeptide(L)'
;MQYALDKLSIITVLPGIRNDDLTRTLHYLEVSDVEKDYSILRIFPILENCNQFVYYKHCHPCSKGLDTTLINKYYDLARLKDELAADHYHHLALKASDCIVCHHCDKRCPFHVQQSKHMQEITDYFHE
;
A
#
# COMPACT_ATOMS: atom_id res chain seq x y z
N MET A 1 14.67 -9.93 -7.68
CA MET A 1 14.04 -11.27 -7.62
C MET A 1 14.80 -12.22 -6.68
N GLN A 2 16.12 -12.35 -6.82
CA GLN A 2 16.93 -13.29 -6.01
C GLN A 2 16.73 -13.17 -4.49
N TYR A 3 16.71 -11.95 -3.95
CA TYR A 3 16.43 -11.72 -2.52
C TYR A 3 15.18 -12.44 -1.99
N ALA A 4 14.11 -12.50 -2.79
CA ALA A 4 12.88 -13.19 -2.41
C ALA A 4 13.03 -14.71 -2.55
N LEU A 5 13.68 -15.20 -3.61
CA LEU A 5 13.95 -16.63 -3.80
C LEU A 5 14.88 -17.21 -2.73
N ASP A 6 15.77 -16.41 -2.16
CA ASP A 6 16.69 -16.85 -1.09
C ASP A 6 15.99 -17.01 0.27
N LYS A 7 14.69 -16.70 0.38
CA LYS A 7 13.90 -16.97 1.60
C LYS A 7 13.49 -18.44 1.62
N LEU A 8 13.77 -19.11 2.74
CA LEU A 8 13.55 -20.55 2.92
C LEU A 8 12.13 -21.06 2.54
N SER A 9 11.10 -20.23 2.69
CA SER A 9 9.71 -20.60 2.42
C SER A 9 9.20 -20.21 1.02
N ILE A 10 10.05 -19.67 0.15
CA ILE A 10 9.68 -19.21 -1.19
C ILE A 10 10.21 -20.20 -2.22
N ILE A 11 9.29 -20.84 -2.95
CA ILE A 11 9.61 -21.85 -3.98
C ILE A 11 9.65 -21.23 -5.38
N THR A 12 8.86 -20.17 -5.60
CA THR A 12 8.79 -19.47 -6.88
C THR A 12 8.48 -18.00 -6.68
N VAL A 13 8.99 -17.16 -7.58
CA VAL A 13 8.69 -15.74 -7.67
C VAL A 13 8.24 -15.46 -9.09
N LEU A 14 7.00 -14.99 -9.24
CA LEU A 14 6.44 -14.60 -10.52
C LEU A 14 6.47 -13.05 -10.61
N PRO A 15 7.44 -12.45 -11.31
CA PRO A 15 7.42 -11.01 -11.52
C PRO A 15 6.29 -10.65 -12.50
N GLY A 16 5.56 -9.57 -12.21
CA GLY A 16 4.74 -8.94 -13.24
C GLY A 16 5.66 -8.30 -14.28
N ILE A 17 5.45 -8.59 -15.56
CA ILE A 17 6.29 -8.11 -16.66
C ILE A 17 5.50 -7.10 -17.49
N ARG A 18 6.09 -5.94 -17.77
CA ARG A 18 5.57 -4.96 -18.75
C ARG A 18 6.69 -4.61 -19.74
N ASN A 19 6.34 -4.45 -21.02
CA ASN A 19 7.26 -3.98 -22.06
C ASN A 19 8.64 -4.70 -22.04
N ASP A 20 9.71 -3.95 -21.78
CA ASP A 20 11.13 -4.36 -21.79
C ASP A 20 11.60 -5.03 -20.48
N ASP A 21 10.72 -5.16 -19.48
CA ASP A 21 11.04 -5.75 -18.17
C ASP A 21 11.61 -7.16 -18.30
N LEU A 22 11.19 -7.94 -19.31
CA LEU A 22 11.72 -9.29 -19.52
C LEU A 22 13.21 -9.27 -19.85
N THR A 23 13.62 -8.44 -20.80
CA THR A 23 15.03 -8.32 -21.21
C THR A 23 15.89 -7.84 -20.04
N ARG A 24 15.40 -6.84 -19.28
CA ARG A 24 16.08 -6.33 -18.08
C ARG A 24 16.20 -7.41 -16.99
N THR A 25 15.18 -8.24 -16.84
CA THR A 25 15.19 -9.36 -15.89
C THR A 25 16.17 -10.44 -16.30
N LEU A 26 16.24 -10.78 -17.59
CA LEU A 26 17.15 -11.81 -18.11
C LEU A 26 18.62 -11.41 -17.97
N HIS A 27 18.94 -10.12 -18.06
CA HIS A 27 20.30 -9.60 -17.81
C HIS A 27 20.85 -10.00 -16.42
N TYR A 28 20.00 -10.29 -15.44
CA TYR A 28 20.41 -10.81 -14.13
C TYR A 28 21.26 -12.10 -14.22
N LEU A 29 21.07 -12.89 -15.27
CA LEU A 29 21.84 -14.12 -15.49
C LEU A 29 23.30 -13.84 -15.90
N GLU A 30 23.57 -12.65 -16.41
CA GLU A 30 24.86 -12.25 -17.00
C GLU A 30 25.68 -11.32 -16.11
N VAL A 31 25.07 -10.69 -15.10
CA VAL A 31 25.75 -9.75 -14.19
C VAL A 31 26.68 -10.44 -13.18
N SER A 32 27.66 -9.68 -12.72
CA SER A 32 28.67 -10.13 -11.75
C SER A 32 28.08 -10.36 -10.35
N ASP A 33 28.78 -11.13 -9.50
CA ASP A 33 28.34 -11.35 -8.11
C ASP A 33 28.29 -10.07 -7.28
N VAL A 34 29.12 -9.08 -7.61
CA VAL A 34 29.11 -7.75 -6.96
C VAL A 34 27.81 -7.01 -7.28
N GLU A 35 27.32 -7.08 -8.51
CA GLU A 35 26.05 -6.46 -8.92
C GLU A 35 24.83 -7.24 -8.39
N LYS A 36 25.01 -8.51 -8.05
CA LYS A 36 23.98 -9.35 -7.39
C LYS A 36 23.91 -9.12 -5.88
N ASP A 37 24.87 -8.40 -5.27
CA ASP A 37 24.89 -8.17 -3.84
C ASP A 37 23.74 -7.24 -3.40
N TYR A 38 22.79 -7.84 -2.68
CA TYR A 38 21.62 -7.15 -2.14
C TYR A 38 21.75 -6.88 -0.63
N SER A 39 22.96 -6.98 -0.05
CA SER A 39 23.21 -6.73 1.37
C SER A 39 22.72 -5.36 1.84
N ILE A 40 22.64 -4.38 0.94
CA ILE A 40 22.05 -3.06 1.19
C ILE A 40 20.61 -3.16 1.74
N LEU A 41 19.81 -4.12 1.28
CA LEU A 41 18.41 -4.31 1.72
C LEU A 41 18.29 -4.65 3.21
N ARG A 42 19.38 -5.06 3.86
CA ARG A 42 19.42 -5.33 5.31
C ARG A 42 19.30 -4.06 6.15
N ILE A 43 19.58 -2.89 5.56
CA ILE A 43 19.59 -1.57 6.21
C ILE A 43 18.23 -0.85 6.01
N PHE A 44 17.45 -1.24 4.99
CA PHE A 44 16.19 -0.62 4.59
C PHE A 44 14.91 -0.86 5.43
N PRO A 45 14.80 -1.77 6.44
CA PRO A 45 13.49 -2.12 7.00
C PRO A 45 12.72 -1.00 7.72
N ILE A 46 13.39 0.10 8.11
CA ILE A 46 12.81 1.10 9.03
C ILE A 46 12.31 2.36 8.32
N LEU A 47 12.80 2.66 7.10
CA LEU A 47 12.72 4.04 6.58
C LEU A 47 11.61 4.31 5.55
N GLU A 48 11.16 3.35 4.73
CA GLU A 48 10.31 3.70 3.57
C GLU A 48 8.80 3.66 3.82
N ASN A 49 8.31 2.89 4.81
CA ASN A 49 6.86 2.73 5.04
C ASN A 49 6.34 3.46 6.27
N CYS A 50 7.20 4.18 7.01
CA CYS A 50 6.72 5.06 8.08
C CYS A 50 5.83 6.14 7.45
N ASN A 51 4.60 6.26 7.96
CA ASN A 51 3.57 7.20 7.49
C ASN A 51 2.92 6.89 6.12
N GLN A 52 3.14 5.72 5.52
CA GLN A 52 2.37 5.31 4.32
C GLN A 52 1.30 4.27 4.67
N PHE A 53 0.09 4.48 4.18
CA PHE A 53 -0.98 3.48 4.32
C PHE A 53 -0.69 2.31 3.39
N VAL A 54 -0.17 1.23 3.97
CA VAL A 54 -0.08 -0.05 3.29
C VAL A 54 -1.45 -0.72 3.51
N TYR A 55 -2.14 -1.17 2.45
CA TYR A 55 -3.53 -1.70 2.47
C TYR A 55 -3.78 -2.96 3.35
N TYR A 56 -3.01 -3.15 4.40
CA TYR A 56 -3.22 -4.10 5.48
C TYR A 56 -4.35 -3.67 6.40
N LYS A 57 -5.15 -4.65 6.83
CA LYS A 57 -6.36 -4.46 7.63
C LYS A 57 -6.08 -4.23 9.12
N HIS A 58 -5.01 -3.52 9.48
CA HIS A 58 -4.72 -3.17 10.89
C HIS A 58 -5.76 -2.21 11.47
N CYS A 59 -6.36 -1.39 10.60
CA CYS A 59 -7.43 -0.47 10.96
C CYS A 59 -8.78 -1.17 11.17
N HIS A 60 -8.90 -2.46 10.83
CA HIS A 60 -10.13 -3.22 10.98
C HIS A 60 -10.20 -3.99 12.30
N PRO A 61 -11.40 -4.15 12.87
CA PRO A 61 -12.64 -3.46 12.46
C PRO A 61 -12.64 -1.99 12.89
N CYS A 62 -13.21 -1.11 12.07
CA CYS A 62 -13.55 0.25 12.49
C CYS A 62 -14.79 0.20 13.39
N SER A 63 -14.81 0.98 14.48
CA SER A 63 -15.94 1.03 15.42
C SER A 63 -17.26 1.49 14.78
N LYS A 64 -17.17 2.27 13.69
CA LYS A 64 -18.31 2.71 12.87
C LYS A 64 -18.62 1.80 11.68
N GLY A 65 -17.84 0.74 11.46
CA GLY A 65 -18.03 -0.18 10.34
C GLY A 65 -17.48 0.30 9.00
N LEU A 66 -16.74 1.42 8.94
CA LEU A 66 -16.09 1.87 7.72
C LEU A 66 -15.10 0.81 7.21
N ASP A 67 -15.14 0.51 5.91
CA ASP A 67 -14.06 -0.23 5.26
C ASP A 67 -12.92 0.73 4.90
N THR A 68 -12.08 1.03 5.89
CA THR A 68 -10.94 1.94 5.71
C THR A 68 -9.95 1.48 4.64
N THR A 69 -9.92 0.18 4.30
CA THR A 69 -9.03 -0.32 3.24
C THR A 69 -9.57 0.08 1.88
N LEU A 70 -10.87 -0.11 1.63
CA LEU A 70 -11.49 0.29 0.37
C LEU A 70 -11.51 1.80 0.19
N ILE A 71 -11.84 2.55 1.26
CA ILE A 71 -11.84 4.02 1.25
C ILE A 71 -10.47 4.56 0.82
N ASN A 72 -9.39 4.14 1.49
CA ASN A 72 -8.02 4.57 1.13
C ASN A 72 -7.65 4.12 -0.30
N LYS A 73 -7.98 2.89 -0.69
CA LYS A 73 -7.67 2.36 -2.03
C LYS A 73 -8.31 3.21 -3.12
N TYR A 74 -9.60 3.50 -3.00
CA TYR A 74 -10.30 4.29 -4.01
C TYR A 74 -9.82 5.73 -4.04
N TYR A 75 -9.51 6.32 -2.89
CA TYR A 75 -8.88 7.63 -2.84
C TYR A 75 -7.52 7.66 -3.56
N ASP A 76 -6.62 6.71 -3.27
CA ASP A 76 -5.30 6.67 -3.90
C ASP A 76 -5.40 6.51 -5.42
N LEU A 77 -6.31 5.66 -5.89
CA LEU A 77 -6.57 5.48 -7.33
C LEU A 77 -7.22 6.73 -7.96
N ALA A 78 -8.18 7.35 -7.28
CA ALA A 78 -8.81 8.59 -7.75
C ALA A 78 -7.77 9.72 -7.89
N ARG A 79 -6.80 9.83 -6.96
CA ARG A 79 -5.67 10.77 -7.08
C ARG A 79 -4.79 10.52 -8.30
N LEU A 80 -4.72 9.27 -8.78
CA LEU A 80 -4.06 8.89 -10.03
C LEU A 80 -4.95 9.09 -11.27
N LYS A 81 -6.09 9.77 -11.12
CA LYS A 81 -7.08 10.07 -12.16
C LYS A 81 -7.81 8.84 -12.70
N ASP A 82 -7.99 7.82 -11.86
CA ASP A 82 -8.88 6.70 -12.15
C ASP A 82 -10.33 7.10 -11.83
N GLU A 83 -11.11 7.45 -12.86
CA GLU A 83 -12.51 7.86 -12.72
C GLU A 83 -13.41 6.73 -12.19
N LEU A 84 -13.09 5.47 -12.50
CA LEU A 84 -13.86 4.32 -12.03
C LEU A 84 -13.67 4.13 -10.52
N ALA A 85 -12.47 4.40 -10.00
CA ALA A 85 -12.23 4.38 -8.57
C ALA A 85 -13.00 5.47 -7.81
N ALA A 86 -13.12 6.67 -8.39
CA ALA A 86 -13.94 7.74 -7.81
C ALA A 86 -15.43 7.36 -7.78
N ASP A 87 -15.95 6.78 -8.87
CA ASP A 87 -17.32 6.26 -8.90
C ASP A 87 -17.55 5.16 -7.86
N HIS A 88 -16.61 4.22 -7.73
CA HIS A 88 -16.69 3.17 -6.72
C HIS A 88 -16.66 3.69 -5.29
N TYR A 89 -15.89 4.75 -5.01
CA TYR A 89 -15.94 5.42 -3.72
C TYR A 89 -17.33 5.97 -3.41
N HIS A 90 -17.97 6.64 -4.38
CA HIS A 90 -19.29 7.23 -4.17
C HIS A 90 -20.41 6.19 -3.95
N HIS A 91 -20.21 4.96 -4.42
CA HIS A 91 -21.13 3.83 -4.21
C HIS A 91 -20.92 3.07 -2.89
N LEU A 92 -19.93 3.45 -2.06
CA LEU A 92 -19.75 2.87 -0.74
C LEU A 92 -20.94 3.21 0.18
N ALA A 93 -21.38 2.22 0.96
CA ALA A 93 -22.45 2.41 1.95
C ALA A 93 -22.05 3.33 3.11
N LEU A 94 -20.77 3.32 3.47
CA LEU A 94 -20.14 4.21 4.45
C LEU A 94 -18.88 4.80 3.83
N LYS A 95 -18.70 6.10 4.00
CA LYS A 95 -17.67 6.91 3.36
C LYS A 95 -16.72 7.53 4.38
N ALA A 96 -15.72 8.26 3.92
CA ALA A 96 -14.74 8.90 4.81
C ALA A 96 -15.42 9.93 5.74
N SER A 97 -16.44 10.62 5.24
CA SER A 97 -17.28 11.58 5.97
C SER A 97 -18.05 10.96 7.16
N ASP A 98 -18.27 9.64 7.17
CA ASP A 98 -18.88 8.93 8.31
C ASP A 98 -17.91 8.68 9.48
N CYS A 99 -16.64 9.06 9.34
CA CYS A 99 -15.63 8.92 10.38
C CYS A 99 -15.90 9.85 11.56
N ILE A 100 -16.05 9.28 12.77
CA ILE A 100 -16.23 10.06 14.01
C ILE A 100 -14.92 10.43 14.71
N VAL A 101 -13.78 10.24 14.04
CA VAL A 101 -12.45 10.61 14.56
C VAL A 101 -12.17 9.98 15.95
N CYS A 102 -12.54 8.71 16.13
CA CYS A 102 -12.37 8.02 17.43
C CYS A 102 -10.91 7.64 17.76
N HIS A 103 -9.98 7.83 16.83
CA HIS A 103 -8.54 7.51 16.94
C HIS A 103 -8.22 6.05 17.29
N HIS A 104 -9.17 5.12 17.15
CA HIS A 104 -8.94 3.69 17.44
C HIS A 104 -7.92 3.08 16.47
N CYS A 105 -8.05 3.39 15.17
CA CYS A 105 -7.15 2.93 14.12
C CYS A 105 -5.71 3.46 14.30
N ASP A 106 -5.57 4.74 14.65
CA ASP A 106 -4.25 5.39 14.82
C ASP A 106 -3.41 4.67 15.87
N LYS A 107 -4.02 4.30 17.01
CA LYS A 107 -3.35 3.59 18.11
C LYS A 107 -2.90 2.17 17.76
N ARG A 108 -3.53 1.56 16.75
CA ARG A 108 -3.25 0.18 16.32
C ARG A 108 -2.27 0.12 15.16
N CYS A 109 -1.96 1.24 14.52
CA CYS A 109 -1.12 1.26 13.34
C CYS A 109 0.35 1.06 13.75
N PRO A 110 1.00 -0.05 13.34
CA PRO A 110 2.42 -0.28 13.63
C PRO A 110 3.34 0.69 12.88
N PHE A 111 2.81 1.42 11.88
CA PHE A 111 3.53 2.39 11.05
C PHE A 111 3.24 3.84 11.44
N HIS A 112 2.53 4.06 12.56
CA HIS A 112 2.18 5.38 13.10
C HIS A 112 1.39 6.29 12.14
N VAL A 113 0.68 5.70 11.18
CA VAL A 113 -0.22 6.45 10.28
C VAL A 113 -1.41 7.00 11.07
N GLN A 114 -1.68 8.30 10.90
CA GLN A 114 -2.85 8.97 11.45
C GLN A 114 -4.05 8.77 10.52
N GLN A 115 -4.60 7.56 10.53
CA GLN A 115 -5.73 7.18 9.69
C GLN A 115 -6.95 8.08 9.91
N SER A 116 -7.22 8.53 11.14
CA SER A 116 -8.36 9.43 11.39
C SER A 116 -8.21 10.77 10.68
N LYS A 117 -6.99 11.31 10.62
CA LYS A 117 -6.66 12.54 9.88
C LYS A 117 -6.78 12.29 8.38
N HIS A 118 -6.32 11.13 7.92
CA HIS A 118 -6.44 10.74 6.52
C HIS A 118 -7.91 10.68 6.08
N MET A 119 -8.85 10.23 6.94
CA MET A 119 -10.28 10.30 6.59
C MET A 119 -10.75 11.73 6.32
N GLN A 120 -10.26 12.73 7.05
CA GLN A 120 -10.60 14.12 6.76
C GLN A 120 -10.04 14.57 5.41
N GLU A 121 -8.79 14.21 5.10
CA GLU A 121 -8.18 14.53 3.80
C GLU A 121 -8.96 13.90 2.63
N ILE A 122 -9.50 12.69 2.82
CA ILE A 122 -10.33 12.01 1.81
C ILE A 122 -11.69 12.68 1.68
N THR A 123 -12.33 13.07 2.80
CA THR A 123 -13.56 13.85 2.81
C THR A 123 -13.41 15.15 2.02
N ASP A 124 -12.32 15.89 2.27
CA ASP A 124 -12.04 17.16 1.60
C ASP A 124 -11.82 16.96 0.08
N TYR A 125 -11.14 15.87 -0.31
CA TYR A 125 -10.89 15.51 -1.71
C TYR A 125 -12.16 15.19 -2.49
N PHE A 126 -13.11 14.46 -1.88
CA PHE A 126 -14.38 14.11 -2.50
C PHE A 126 -15.50 15.14 -2.28
N HIS A 127 -15.20 16.26 -1.61
CA HIS A 127 -16.15 17.33 -1.30
C HIS A 127 -17.39 16.87 -0.51
N GLU A 128 -17.15 16.05 0.52
CA GLU A 128 -18.19 15.52 1.42
C GLU A 128 -18.28 16.26 2.77
#